data_AF-A0A9X2LY44-F1
#
_entry.id   AF-A0A9X2LY44-F1
#
_cell.length_a   1.000
_cell.length_b   1.000
_cell.length_c   1.000
_cell.angle_alpha   90.00
_cell.angle_beta   90.00
_cell.angle_gamma   90.00
#
_symmetry.space_group_name_H-M   'P 1'
#
loop_
_entity.id
_entity.type
_entity.pdbx_description
1 polymer ?
#
loop_
_entity_poly.entity_id
_entity_poly.type
_entity_poly.pdbx_seq_one_letter_code
_entity_poly.pdbx_strand_id
1 'polypeptide(L)' 'MAKSPKMTAKRRKRLPKSSFGVPSKRKYPLDTKGRARNALARVAQHGSSSQKAQVRKAVRRRYPSIAVGGRKQGKH' A
#
# COMPACT_ATOMS: atom_id res chain seq x y z
N MET A 1 -13.66 -11.94 11.05
CA MET A 1 -12.65 -11.16 10.29
C MET A 1 -13.30 -9.96 9.61
N ALA A 2 -12.91 -8.72 9.93
CA ALA A 2 -13.45 -7.54 9.23
C ALA A 2 -12.91 -7.47 7.79
N LYS A 3 -13.78 -7.63 6.79
CA LYS A 3 -13.44 -7.45 5.36
C LYS A 3 -12.90 -6.04 5.16
N SER A 4 -11.69 -5.92 4.60
CA SER A 4 -11.17 -4.60 4.18
C SER A 4 -12.17 -3.96 3.21
N PRO A 5 -12.60 -2.70 3.44
CA PRO A 5 -13.63 -2.08 2.63
C PRO A 5 -13.24 -2.10 1.14
N LYS A 6 -14.20 -2.51 0.30
CA LYS A 6 -14.01 -2.62 -1.15
C LYS A 6 -13.54 -1.27 -1.71
N MET A 7 -12.52 -1.32 -2.57
CA MET A 7 -12.00 -0.12 -3.23
C MET A 7 -12.95 0.26 -4.37
N THR A 8 -13.83 1.25 -4.15
CA THR A 8 -14.69 1.83 -5.20
C THR A 8 -14.04 3.08 -5.80
N ALA A 9 -14.48 3.49 -7.00
CA ALA A 9 -14.00 4.71 -7.63
C ALA A 9 -14.27 5.96 -6.78
N LYS A 10 -15.47 6.06 -6.19
CA LYS A 10 -15.86 7.15 -5.27
C LYS A 10 -14.93 7.20 -4.06
N ARG A 11 -14.62 6.04 -3.46
CA ARG A 11 -13.72 5.96 -2.32
C ARG A 11 -12.29 6.32 -2.69
N ARG A 12 -11.77 5.82 -3.82
CA ARG A 12 -10.44 6.18 -4.34
C ARG A 12 -10.30 7.68 -4.57
N LYS A 13 -11.33 8.33 -5.13
CA LYS A 13 -11.35 9.78 -5.39
C LYS A 13 -11.24 10.59 -4.09
N ARG A 14 -11.90 10.16 -3.01
CA ARG A 14 -11.87 10.80 -1.68
C ARG A 14 -10.58 10.59 -0.89
N LEU A 15 -9.72 9.65 -1.29
CA LEU A 15 -8.46 9.44 -0.59
C LEU A 15 -7.50 10.63 -0.82
N PRO A 16 -6.90 11.18 0.26
CA PRO A 16 -5.90 12.23 0.13
C PRO A 16 -4.64 11.67 -0.54
N LYS A 17 -3.84 12.56 -1.16
CA LYS A 17 -2.59 12.17 -1.86
C LYS A 17 -1.62 11.41 -0.95
N SER A 18 -1.60 11.72 0.35
CA SER A 18 -0.79 11.04 1.38
C SER A 18 -1.19 9.58 1.63
N SER A 19 -2.38 9.16 1.20
CA SER A 19 -2.84 7.77 1.26
C SER A 19 -2.33 6.91 0.10
N PHE A 20 -1.51 7.45 -0.79
CA PHE A 20 -0.93 6.71 -1.92
C PHE A 20 0.58 6.56 -1.74
N GLY A 21 1.12 5.40 -2.10
CA GLY A 21 2.56 5.12 -2.05
C GLY A 21 3.36 5.92 -3.08
N VAL A 22 2.71 6.35 -4.17
CA VAL A 22 3.24 7.35 -5.11
C VAL A 22 2.18 8.46 -5.25
N PRO A 23 2.28 9.54 -4.45
CA PRO A 23 1.27 10.60 -4.39
C PRO A 23 1.04 11.31 -5.72
N SER A 24 2.11 11.59 -6.47
CA SER A 24 2.04 12.27 -7.77
C SER A 24 1.18 11.52 -8.78
N LYS A 25 1.27 10.19 -8.80
CA LYS A 25 0.52 9.32 -9.72
C LYS A 25 -0.77 8.76 -9.11
N ARG A 26 -1.08 9.07 -7.84
CA ARG A 26 -2.13 8.41 -7.03
C ARG A 26 -2.12 6.88 -7.23
N LYS A 27 -0.91 6.29 -7.23
CA LYS A 27 -0.67 4.85 -7.38
C LYS A 27 -0.40 4.21 -6.02
N TYR A 28 -0.71 2.92 -5.91
CA TYR A 28 -0.53 2.12 -4.71
C TYR A 28 -1.30 2.69 -3.50
N PRO A 29 -2.64 2.61 -3.48
CA PRO A 29 -3.42 3.06 -2.32
C PRO A 29 -3.02 2.27 -1.06
N LEU A 30 -2.77 2.98 0.04
CA LEU A 30 -2.27 2.46 1.32
C LEU A 30 -3.27 2.71 2.45
N ASP A 31 -4.57 2.72 2.17
CA ASP A 31 -5.64 3.01 3.14
C ASP A 31 -6.06 1.80 3.98
N THR A 32 -5.52 0.62 3.70
CA THR A 32 -5.69 -0.59 4.52
C THR A 32 -4.39 -1.39 4.56
N LYS A 33 -4.16 -2.13 5.66
CA LYS A 33 -2.97 -2.99 5.83
C LYS A 33 -2.79 -3.98 4.67
N GLY A 34 -3.88 -4.61 4.21
CA GLY A 34 -3.85 -5.55 3.08
C GLY A 34 -3.38 -4.89 1.77
N ARG A 35 -3.89 -3.69 1.46
CA ARG A 35 -3.44 -2.95 0.28
C ARG A 35 -2.01 -2.46 0.39
N ALA A 36 -1.53 -2.11 1.59
CA ALA A 36 -0.13 -1.76 1.79
C ALA A 36 0.82 -2.94 1.49
N ARG A 37 0.47 -4.16 1.91
CA ARG A 37 1.24 -5.37 1.54
C ARG A 37 1.21 -5.63 0.03
N ASN A 38 0.03 -5.54 -0.58
CA ASN A 38 -0.10 -5.69 -2.04
C ASN A 38 0.67 -4.61 -2.80
N ALA A 39 0.72 -3.38 -2.28
CA ALA A 39 1.52 -2.31 -2.86
C ALA A 39 3.01 -2.64 -2.88
N LEU A 40 3.56 -3.20 -1.79
CA LEU A 40 4.95 -3.66 -1.75
C LEU A 40 5.23 -4.75 -2.78
N ALA A 41 4.34 -5.74 -2.91
CA ALA A 41 4.49 -6.81 -3.90
C ALA A 41 4.44 -6.26 -5.34
N ARG A 42 3.47 -5.39 -5.65
CA ARG A 42 3.27 -4.83 -6.99
C ARG A 42 4.35 -3.84 -7.39
N VAL A 43 4.86 -3.04 -6.46
CA VAL A 43 5.99 -2.13 -6.75
C VAL A 43 7.30 -2.90 -6.90
N ALA A 44 7.46 -4.04 -6.22
CA ALA A 44 8.61 -4.92 -6.43
C ALA A 44 8.64 -5.48 -7.86
N GLN A 45 7.47 -5.91 -8.38
CA GLN A 45 7.31 -6.48 -9.71
C GLN A 45 7.40 -5.45 -10.85
N HIS A 46 6.72 -4.30 -10.72
CA HIS A 46 6.54 -3.37 -11.85
C HIS A 46 7.04 -1.95 -11.60
N GLY A 47 7.50 -1.65 -10.38
CA GLY A 47 7.92 -0.31 -10.00
C GLY A 47 9.38 -0.03 -10.39
N SER A 48 9.68 1.23 -10.70
CA SER A 48 11.07 1.70 -10.78
C SER A 48 11.71 1.77 -9.39
N SER A 49 13.04 1.88 -9.31
CA SER A 49 13.78 2.01 -8.05
C SER A 49 13.28 3.18 -7.19
N SER A 50 12.97 4.32 -7.83
CA SER A 50 12.37 5.48 -7.17
C SER A 50 10.99 5.17 -6.58
N GLN A 51 10.12 4.49 -7.34
CA GLN A 51 8.80 4.10 -6.86
C GLN A 51 8.89 3.09 -5.71
N LYS A 52 9.83 2.13 -5.79
CA LYS A 52 10.09 1.15 -4.71
C LYS A 52 10.46 1.89 -3.42
N ALA A 53 11.37 2.85 -3.47
CA ALA A 53 11.77 3.64 -2.30
C ALA A 53 10.60 4.45 -1.72
N GLN A 54 9.83 5.13 -2.57
CA GLN A 54 8.65 5.91 -2.15
C GLN A 54 7.59 5.06 -1.47
N VAL A 55 7.22 3.93 -2.08
CA VAL A 55 6.20 3.01 -1.54
C VAL A 55 6.69 2.40 -0.22
N ARG A 56 7.95 1.96 -0.13
CA ARG A 56 8.52 1.43 1.13
C ARG A 56 8.47 2.46 2.25
N LYS A 57 8.89 3.70 1.98
CA LYS A 57 8.83 4.81 2.95
C LYS A 57 7.39 5.11 3.38
N ALA A 58 6.47 5.18 2.42
CA ALA A 58 5.06 5.47 2.70
C ALA A 58 4.39 4.36 3.53
N VAL A 59 4.68 3.08 3.21
CA VAL A 59 4.18 1.93 3.98
C VAL A 59 4.76 1.93 5.38
N ARG A 60 6.08 2.09 5.55
CA ARG A 60 6.71 2.09 6.88
C ARG A 60 6.22 3.23 7.76
N ARG A 61 5.98 4.42 7.19
CA ARG A 61 5.41 5.57 7.93
C ARG A 61 3.98 5.30 8.39
N ARG A 62 3.14 4.70 7.54
CA ARG A 62 1.71 4.51 7.83
C ARG A 62 1.40 3.23 8.60
N TYR A 63 2.22 2.21 8.40
CA TYR A 63 2.10 0.90 8.99
C TYR A 63 3.48 0.39 9.42
N PRO A 64 4.04 0.93 10.52
CA PRO A 64 5.36 0.51 11.00
C PRO A 64 5.42 -0.98 11.33
N SER A 65 4.28 -1.60 11.67
CA SER A 65 4.15 -3.03 11.93
C SER A 65 4.15 -3.92 10.67
N ILE A 66 4.08 -3.36 9.46
CA ILE A 66 4.20 -4.13 8.22
C ILE A 66 5.69 -4.25 7.92
N ALA A 67 6.26 -5.40 8.26
CA ALA A 67 7.61 -5.74 7.87
C ALA A 67 7.73 -5.64 6.34
N VAL A 68 8.68 -4.81 5.89
CA VAL A 68 8.99 -4.64 4.46
C VAL A 68 9.75 -5.87 3.92
N GLY A 69 10.13 -6.81 4.80
CA GLY A 69 10.61 -8.16 4.51
C GLY A 69 9.53 -9.20 4.86
N GLY A 70 9.32 -10.15 3.96
CA GLY A 70 8.20 -11.08 3.99
C GLY A 70 8.14 -11.96 5.24
N ARG A 71 7.22 -11.66 6.15
CA ARG A 71 6.58 -12.69 6.98
C ARG A 71 5.12 -12.80 6.54
N LYS A 72 4.85 -13.87 5.78
CA LYS A 72 3.48 -14.36 5.52
C LYS A 72 2.87 -14.69 6.87
N GLN A 73 1.86 -13.92 7.30
CA GLN A 73 1.02 -14.36 8.41
C GLN A 73 -0.06 -15.27 7.82
N GLY A 74 0.06 -16.56 8.15
CA GLY A 74 -0.80 -17.64 7.69
C GLY A 74 -2.25 -17.47 8.10
N LYS A 75 -3.08 -18.27 7.43
CA LYS A 75 -4.52 -18.44 7.62
C LYS A 75 -4.87 -18.77 9.08
N HIS A 76 -6.03 -18.28 9.53
CA HIS A 76 -7.00 -19.01 10.34
C HIS A 76 -8.39 -18.52 9.96
#